data_AF-A0A1F4RDZ8-F1
#
_entry.id   AF-A0A1F4RDZ8-F1
#
_cell.length_a   1.000
_cell.length_b   1.000
_cell.length_c   1.000
_cell.angle_alpha   90.00
_cell.angle_beta   90.00
_cell.angle_gamma   90.00
#
_symmetry.space_group_name_H-M   'P 1'
#
loop_
_entity.id
_entity.type
_entity.pdbx_description
1 polymer ?
#
loop_
_entity_poly.entity_id
_entity_poly.type
_entity_poly.pdbx_seq_one_letter_code
_entity_poly.pdbx_strand_id
1 'polypeptide(L)' 'MAIGKIIKEKRVGRKISQRDFARQAGMTQPDISAIEAGKKNLTIETLSRLCKILGIKTLPL' A
#
# COMPACT_ATOMS: atom_id res chain seq x y z
N MET A 1 5.15 -10.96 -9.10
CA MET A 1 4.53 -9.62 -9.18
C MET A 1 5.05 -8.81 -8.01
N ALA A 2 5.51 -7.57 -8.18
CA ALA A 2 6.03 -6.80 -7.03
C ALA A 2 4.87 -6.38 -6.10
N ILE A 3 5.03 -6.58 -4.78
CA ILE A 3 4.02 -6.27 -3.74
C ILE A 3 3.46 -4.85 -3.88
N GLY A 4 4.31 -3.87 -4.20
CA GLY A 4 3.90 -2.47 -4.44
C GLY A 4 2.85 -2.31 -5.54
N LYS A 5 2.92 -3.13 -6.60
CA LYS A 5 1.92 -3.12 -7.68
C LYS A 5 0.55 -3.59 -7.19
N ILE A 6 0.53 -4.64 -6.36
CA ILE A 6 -0.72 -5.18 -5.79
C ILE A 6 -1.37 -4.16 -4.87
N ILE A 7 -0.57 -3.48 -4.04
CA ILE A 7 -1.03 -2.39 -3.16
C ILE A 7 -1.67 -1.29 -4.02
N LYS A 8 -0.99 -0.85 -5.09
CA LYS A 8 -1.48 0.17 -6.01
C LYS A 8 -2.81 -0.23 -6.66
N GLU A 9 -2.89 -1.44 -7.20
CA GLU A 9 -4.09 -1.95 -7.86
C GLU A 9 -5.28 -2.01 -6.91
N LYS A 10 -5.09 -2.51 -5.69
CA LYS A 10 -6.14 -2.54 -4.66
C LYS A 10 -6.56 -1.14 -4.21
N ARG A 11 -5.61 -0.21 -4.08
CA ARG A 11 -5.91 1.20 -3.77
C ARG A 11 -6.75 1.85 -4.86
N VAL A 12 -6.31 1.74 -6.12
CA VAL A 12 -7.02 2.34 -7.27
C VAL A 12 -8.40 1.70 -7.47
N GLY A 13 -8.52 0.38 -7.29
CA GLY A 13 -9.81 -0.31 -7.35
C GLY A 13 -10.81 0.17 -6.29
N ARG A 14 -10.33 0.73 -5.18
CA ARG A 14 -11.15 1.37 -4.13
C ARG A 14 -11.40 2.86 -4.36
N LYS A 15 -10.89 3.44 -5.45
CA LYS A 15 -11.02 4.87 -5.79
C LYS A 15 -10.51 5.83 -4.71
N ILE A 16 -9.51 5.43 -3.92
CA ILE A 16 -8.88 6.30 -2.92
C ILE A 16 -7.56 6.87 -3.46
N SER A 17 -7.26 8.14 -3.18
CA SER A 17 -6.01 8.76 -3.58
C SER A 17 -4.82 8.23 -2.76
N GLN A 18 -3.59 8.43 -3.24
CA GLN A 18 -2.41 8.10 -2.43
C GLN A 18 -2.35 8.94 -1.14
N ARG A 19 -2.87 10.18 -1.17
CA ARG A 19 -2.88 11.07 0.00
C ARG A 19 -3.87 10.59 1.06
N ASP A 20 -5.06 10.16 0.66
CA ASP A 20 -6.06 9.60 1.56
C ASP A 20 -5.61 8.25 2.13
N PHE A 21 -4.96 7.44 1.31
CA PHE A 21 -4.40 6.17 1.76
C PHE A 21 -3.25 6.38 2.75
N ALA A 22 -2.36 7.34 2.47
CA ALA A 22 -1.29 7.72 3.39
C ALA A 22 -1.85 8.20 4.74
N ARG A 23 -2.88 9.06 4.72
CA ARG A 23 -3.57 9.52 5.93
C ARG A 23 -4.14 8.36 6.74
N GLN A 24 -4.80 7.40 6.10
CA GLN A 24 -5.33 6.20 6.76
C GLN A 24 -4.22 5.31 7.33
N ALA A 25 -3.07 5.25 6.65
CA ALA A 25 -1.92 4.47 7.07
C ALA A 25 -1.03 5.16 8.11
N GLY A 26 -1.28 6.43 8.46
CA GLY A 26 -0.36 7.22 9.28
C GLY A 26 1.00 7.41 8.62
N MET A 27 1.01 7.62 7.30
CA MET A 27 2.20 7.76 6.47
C MET A 27 2.13 9.04 5.62
N THR A 28 3.23 9.38 4.94
CA THR A 28 3.22 10.47 3.97
C THR A 28 2.84 9.96 2.57
N GLN A 29 2.29 10.83 1.72
CA GLN A 29 1.99 10.46 0.33
C GLN A 29 3.25 10.04 -0.46
N PRO A 30 4.43 10.69 -0.30
CA PRO A 30 5.68 10.21 -0.90
C PRO A 30 6.05 8.79 -0.47
N ASP A 31 5.82 8.41 0.79
CA ASP A 31 6.07 7.03 1.24
C ASP A 31 5.20 6.04 0.47
N ILE A 32 3.91 6.31 0.35
CA ILE A 32 2.97 5.48 -0.42
C ILE A 32 3.42 5.39 -1.88
N SER A 33 3.82 6.51 -2.49
CA SER A 33 4.32 6.54 -3.86
C SER A 33 5.56 5.64 -4.04
N ALA A 34 6.54 5.74 -3.14
CA ALA A 34 7.75 4.92 -3.18
C ALA A 34 7.44 3.43 -2.98
N ILE A 35 6.50 3.11 -2.08
CA ILE A 35 6.02 1.74 -1.85
C ILE A 35 5.36 1.16 -3.10
N GLU A 36 4.42 1.90 -3.70
CA GLU A 36 3.72 1.46 -4.91
C GLU A 36 4.63 1.30 -6.12
N ALA A 37 5.72 2.08 -6.17
CA ALA A 37 6.76 1.97 -7.18
C ALA A 37 7.79 0.86 -6.87
N GLY A 38 7.71 0.18 -5.72
CA GLY A 38 8.68 -0.84 -5.31
C GLY A 38 10.06 -0.27 -4.93
N LYS A 39 10.15 1.03 -4.66
CA LYS A 39 11.40 1.75 -4.33
C LYS A 39 11.71 1.80 -2.83
N LYS A 40 10.82 1.27 -1.99
CA LYS A 40 10.94 1.30 -0.54
C LYS A 40 10.78 -0.11 0.04
N ASN A 41 11.75 -0.54 0.86
CA ASN A 41 11.63 -1.76 1.64
C ASN A 41 10.58 -1.56 2.73
N LEU A 42 9.62 -2.48 2.78
CA LEU A 42 8.54 -2.50 3.76
C LEU A 42 8.91 -3.42 4.91
N THR A 43 8.62 -3.00 6.13
CA THR A 43 8.54 -3.93 7.25
C THR A 43 7.26 -4.77 7.13
N ILE A 44 7.25 -5.97 7.71
CA ILE A 44 6.05 -6.81 7.79
C ILE A 44 4.90 -6.07 8.49
N GLU A 45 5.20 -5.27 9.51
CA GLU A 45 4.21 -4.44 10.20
C GLU A 45 3.58 -3.40 9.27
N THR A 46 4.40 -2.68 8.49
CA THR A 46 3.90 -1.71 7.52
C THR A 46 3.04 -2.39 6.46
N LEU A 47 3.52 -3.52 5.92
CA LEU A 47 2.76 -4.31 4.94
C LEU A 47 1.42 -4.77 5.51
N SER A 48 1.41 -5.31 6.73
CA SER A 48 0.19 -5.76 7.42
C SER A 48 -0.82 -4.62 7.60
N ARG A 49 -0.35 -3.43 8.02
CA ARG A 49 -1.19 -2.23 8.15
C ARG A 49 -1.83 -1.82 6.82
N LEU A 50 -1.04 -1.76 5.75
CA LEU A 50 -1.53 -1.40 4.42
C LEU A 50 -2.54 -2.44 3.91
N CYS A 51 -2.26 -3.74 4.11
CA CYS A 51 -3.17 -4.83 3.76
C CYS A 51 -4.50 -4.75 4.52
N LYS A 52 -4.49 -4.43 5.82
CA LYS A 52 -5.71 -4.23 6.61
C LYS A 52 -6.58 -3.12 6.04
N ILE A 53 -5.99 -1.96 5.76
CA ILE A 53 -6.72 -0.81 5.18
C ILE A 53 -7.31 -1.19 3.82
N LEU A 54 -6.53 -1.90 2.99
CA LEU A 54 -6.94 -2.34 1.64
C LEU A 54 -7.78 -3.62 1.63
N GLY A 55 -8.09 -4.22 2.79
CA GLY A 55 -8.82 -5.49 2.90
C GLY A 55 -8.19 -6.64 2.13
N ILE A 56 -6.86 -6.67 2.04
CA ILE A 56 -6.11 -7.76 1.41
C ILE A 56 -5.93 -8.87 2.44
N LYS A 57 -6.53 -10.04 2.18
CA LYS A 57 -6.43 -11.22 3.07
C LYS A 57 -5.22 -12.10 2.76
N THR A 58 -4.86 -12.20 1.49
CA THR A 58 -3.77 -13.06 1.02
C THR A 58 -3.00 -12.31 -0.05
N LEU A 59 -1.67 -12.28 0.09
CA LEU A 59 -0.77 -11.82 -0.97
C LEU A 59 -0.24 -13.06 -1.72
N PRO A 60 -0.20 -13.04 -3.06
CA PRO A 60 0.59 -14.00 -3.81
C PRO A 60 2.06 -13.66 -3.59
N LEU A 61 2.69 -14.34 -2.63
CA LEU A 61 4.13 -14.27 -2.37
C LEU A 61 4.89 -15.14 -3.38
#